data_AF-A0A2E7EIB1-F1
#
_entry.id   AF-A0A2E7EIB1-F1
#
_cell.length_a   1.000
_cell.length_b   1.000
_cell.length_c   1.000
_cell.angle_alpha   90.00
_cell.angle_beta   90.00
_cell.angle_gamma   90.00
#
_symmetry.space_group_name_H-M   'P 1'
#
loop_
_entity.id
_entity.type
_entity.pdbx_description
1 polymer ?
#
loop_
_entity_poly.entity_id
_entity_poly.type
_entity_poly.pdbx_seq_one_letter_code
_entity_poly.pdbx_strand_id
1 'polypeptide(L)' 'MNLCDRCNYRRAIISGTGGRFVLCLLRQKDKRFLKYARRPTLNCSDFQEEGHEECGDEA' A
#
# COMPACT_ATOMS: atom_id res chain seq x y z
N MET A 1 -0.69 9.22 6.47
CA MET A 1 -0.93 8.51 5.19
C MET A 1 -0.34 7.10 5.26
N ASN A 2 -0.96 6.08 4.62
CA ASN A 2 -0.34 4.76 4.44
C ASN A 2 0.41 4.74 3.10
N LEU A 3 1.72 4.46 3.07
CA LEU A 3 2.48 4.33 1.81
C LEU A 3 1.88 3.25 0.89
N CYS A 4 1.41 2.15 1.48
CA CYS A 4 0.79 1.05 0.76
C CYS A 4 -0.49 1.45 -0.02
N ASP A 5 -1.11 2.60 0.28
CA ASP A 5 -2.28 3.10 -0.45
C ASP A 5 -1.90 3.76 -1.79
N ARG A 6 -0.64 4.19 -1.94
CA ARG A 6 -0.07 4.80 -3.14
C ARG A 6 0.89 3.87 -3.89
N CYS A 7 1.09 2.67 -3.35
CA CYS A 7 2.02 1.68 -3.90
C CYS A 7 1.45 1.01 -5.16
N ASN A 8 2.29 0.77 -6.15
CA ASN A 8 1.96 0.07 -7.39
C ASN A 8 1.63 -1.42 -7.13
N TYR A 9 2.19 -2.00 -6.07
CA TYR A 9 1.92 -3.39 -5.66
C TYR A 9 0.65 -3.56 -4.81
N ARG A 10 -0.23 -2.56 -4.76
CA ARG A 10 -1.46 -2.62 -3.96
C ARG A 10 -2.60 -3.27 -4.75
N ARG A 11 -3.49 -3.96 -4.05
CA ARG A 11 -4.75 -4.46 -4.61
C ARG A 11 -5.90 -4.11 -3.69
N ALA A 12 -6.82 -3.29 -4.17
CA ALA A 12 -8.06 -3.00 -3.45
C ALA A 12 -8.99 -4.22 -3.51
N ILE A 13 -9.49 -4.63 -2.36
CA ILE A 13 -10.46 -5.71 -2.19
C ILE A 13 -11.69 -5.08 -1.53
N ILE A 14 -12.82 -5.18 -2.21
CA ILE A 14 -14.11 -4.76 -1.67
C ILE A 14 -14.75 -6.02 -1.11
N SER A 15 -15.02 -6.01 0.20
CA SER A 15 -15.77 -7.10 0.84
C SER A 15 -17.24 -6.97 0.48
N GLY A 16 -17.97 -8.10 0.44
CA GLY A 16 -19.40 -8.11 0.12
C GLY A 16 -20.27 -7.28 1.08
N THR A 17 -19.76 -6.95 2.26
CA THR A 17 -20.37 -6.05 3.26
C THR A 17 -19.97 -4.58 3.10
N GLY A 18 -19.24 -4.20 2.05
CA GLY A 18 -18.84 -2.82 1.75
C GLY A 18 -17.50 -2.38 2.38
N GLY A 19 -16.83 -3.26 3.12
CA GLY A 19 -15.50 -2.96 3.67
C GLY A 19 -14.44 -2.90 2.57
N ARG A 20 -13.72 -1.79 2.46
CA ARG A 20 -12.57 -1.65 1.55
C ARG A 20 -11.28 -2.06 2.27
N PHE A 21 -10.55 -3.00 1.69
CA PHE A 21 -9.27 -3.49 2.18
C PHE A 21 -8.20 -3.32 1.12
N VAL A 22 -6.98 -2.99 1.52
CA VAL A 22 -5.81 -2.94 0.62
C VAL A 22 -4.90 -4.11 0.93
N LEU A 23 -4.67 -4.94 -0.08
CA LEU A 23 -3.79 -6.09 -0.05
C LEU A 23 -2.45 -5.73 -0.70
N CYS A 24 -1.33 -6.01 -0.03
CA CYS A 24 -0.02 -5.93 -0.65
C CYS A 24 0.26 -7.21 -1.46
N LEU A 25 0.45 -7.09 -2.77
CA LEU A 25 0.76 -8.22 -3.65
C LEU A 25 2.14 -8.82 -3.34
N LEU A 26 3.08 -8.03 -2.81
CA LEU A 26 4.40 -8.51 -2.39
C LEU A 26 4.32 -9.48 -1.20
N ARG A 27 3.25 -9.48 -0.40
CA ARG A 27 3.04 -10.49 0.66
C ARG A 27 3.02 -11.92 0.11
N GLN A 28 2.64 -12.11 -1.15
CA GLN A 28 2.69 -13.45 -1.75
C GLN A 28 4.12 -13.94 -1.98
N LYS A 29 5.05 -13.01 -2.22
CA LYS A 29 6.48 -13.32 -2.41
C LYS A 29 7.25 -13.31 -1.10
N ASP A 30 6.91 -12.38 -0.21
CA ASP A 30 7.66 -12.13 1.02
C ASP A 30 6.71 -11.96 2.21
N LYS A 31 6.81 -12.86 3.19
CA LYS A 31 5.90 -12.84 4.37
C LYS A 31 6.13 -11.63 5.28
N ARG A 32 7.22 -10.88 5.07
CA ARG A 32 7.55 -9.63 5.75
C ARG A 32 6.53 -8.51 5.49
N PHE A 33 5.85 -8.52 4.33
CA PHE A 33 4.79 -7.54 4.03
C PHE A 33 3.49 -7.89 4.74
N LEU A 34 2.72 -6.91 5.23
CA LEU A 34 1.43 -7.20 5.86
C LEU A 34 0.34 -7.49 4.82
N LYS A 35 -0.39 -8.60 4.98
CA LYS A 35 -1.53 -8.97 4.12
C LYS A 35 -2.65 -7.94 4.20
N TYR A 36 -2.89 -7.44 5.41
CA TYR A 36 -3.84 -6.36 5.69
C TYR A 36 -3.11 -5.34 6.55
N ALA A 37 -2.78 -4.19 5.97
CA ALA A 37 -2.14 -3.10 6.72
C ALA A 37 -3.19 -2.49 7.68
N ARG A 38 -3.16 -2.91 8.95
CA ARG A 38 -4.07 -2.41 10.01
C ARG A 38 -3.60 -1.11 10.67
N ARG A 39 -2.44 -0.57 10.28
CA ARG A 39 -1.83 0.67 10.79
C ARG A 39 -1.08 1.41 9.69
N PRO A 40 -0.83 2.73 9.83
CA PRO A 40 0.03 3.50 8.94
C PRO A 40 1.37 2.78 8.75
N THR A 41 1.53 2.16 7.59
CA THR A 41 2.82 1.63 7.15
C THR A 41 3.64 2.83 6.70
N LEU A 42 4.44 3.37 7.62
CA LEU A 42 5.27 4.56 7.41
C LEU A 42 6.61 4.24 6.75
N ASN A 43 6.96 2.95 6.67
CA ASN A 43 8.21 2.51 6.06
C ASN A 43 7.98 1.19 5.33
N CYS A 44 8.16 1.20 4.01
CA CYS A 44 8.04 0.04 3.14
C CYS A 44 9.23 0.06 2.20
N SER A 45 10.23 -0.79 2.44
CA SER A 45 11.49 -0.79 1.70
C SER A 45 11.31 -1.07 0.20
N ASP A 46 10.26 -1.80 -0.16
CA ASP A 46 9.89 -2.13 -1.54
C ASP A 46 8.69 -1.31 -2.02
N PHE A 47 8.48 -0.13 -1.43
CA PHE A 47 7.50 0.82 -1.94
C PHE A 47 7.89 1.27 -3.34
N GLN A 48 6.94 1.15 -4.26
CA GLN A 48 7.03 1.70 -5.61
C GLN A 48 5.82 2.58 -5.78
N GLU A 49 6.02 3.87 -5.98
CA GLU A 49 4.91 4.78 -6.24
C GLU A 49 4.26 4.44 -7.58
N GLU A 50 2.93 4.41 -7.62
CA GLU A 50 2.19 4.37 -8.88
C GLU A 50 2.43 5.70 -9.60
N GLY A 51 3.30 5.65 -10.62
CA GLY A 51 3.96 6.78 -11.27
C GLY A 51 3.12 8.05 -11.40
N HIS A 52 3.21 8.89 -10.37
CA HIS A 52 2.90 10.29 -10.47
C HIS A 52 4.22 11.01 -10.29
N GLU A 53 4.71 11.58 -11.39
CA GLU A 53 5.77 12.56 -11.39
C GLU A 53 5.48 13.60 -10.28
N GLU A 54 6.53 13.93 -9.53
CA GLU A 54 6.62 14.90 -8.44
C GLU A 54 5.57 16.03 -8.40
N CYS A 55 4.97 16.22 -7.22
CA CYS A 55 4.76 17.58 -6.72
C CYS A 55 5.44 17.61 -5.35
N GLY A 56 6.69 18.05 -5.33
CA GLY A 56 7.35 18.40 -4.08
C GLY A 56 6.54 19.46 -3.35
N ASP A 57 6.53 19.37 -2.02
CA ASP A 57 6.53 20.57 -1.20
C ASP A 57 7.34 20.25 0.05
N GLU A 58 8.51 20.86 0.07
CA GLU A 58 9.37 21.05 1.22
C GLU A 58 8.86 22.28 1.98
N ALA A 59 8.58 22.12 3.28
CA ALA A 59 8.71 23.16 4.31
C ALA A 59 8.59 22.55 5.72
#